data_AF-A0A0J8UGD2-F1
#
_entry.id   AF-A0A0J8UGD2-F1
#
_cell.length_a   1.000
_cell.length_b   1.000
_cell.length_c   1.000
_cell.angle_alpha   90.00
_cell.angle_beta   90.00
_cell.angle_gamma   90.00
#
_symmetry.space_group_name_H-M   'P 1'
#
loop_
_entity.id
_entity.type
_entity.pdbx_description
1 polymer ?
#
loop_
_entity_poly.entity_id
_entity_poly.type
_entity_poly.pdbx_seq_one_letter_code
_entity_poly.pdbx_strand_id
1 'polypeptide(L)'
;MASRNHFLDPELVSKRVKATESLLNDTHNPIRHLERGKIHLALGFPDLAATDAYRALTLFDSVLDSESEFPARKRIVPDALWNCAISVDEQSEPNSDASANDSDVSIGSDVDEASESDSEFEDVTLSDYHEHIGNVYTLLVASLAQCGCMRDAYDFCIQGLKLEYGAEGNLAQPFLEKSIKEIQDAYVNQRRLRAGPDVRDGDIQFDPAGLQVQGYARRVVYPWNAHEPDRNSPEINIAPKCEVRTVNLPALHGLEADAENESNPENREEVSVQLGLFAKEDIIPGETILHESSMLTATNRLHDDLCDACNSPLPELGSAEPSVACDNCDDTVFCSERCYKLACETYHGAICGEEGLASIGKDIQNPKDKADYLYLLLVARAFAMAETQKVYPLDLPEVKYIWGDFHRIEDDPCDAWAGRLPPPSATLPFSFQLNILQPMRILEEMGLDPFDSLRTYDTWVVNTLYAKFRGTASGRLSTWDGGPEVCAVHPLWCLANHSCDPNVRWEWGGEITFVARNETERVQWGSSEESERRKNDRGGFAIKKDEEILNHYCDLALVVKERREWAMGALGGPCQCSRCVWEESQS
;
A
#
# COMPACT_ATOMS: atom_id res chain seq x y z
N MET A 1 28.27 0.54 24.11
CA MET A 1 27.56 -0.38 25.01
C MET A 1 26.12 0.09 25.09
N ALA A 2 25.19 -0.86 24.92
CA ALA A 2 23.80 -0.69 24.53
C ALA A 2 22.96 0.33 25.34
N SER A 3 22.26 1.20 24.62
CA SER A 3 20.92 1.69 25.00
C SER A 3 20.01 1.47 23.80
N ARG A 4 19.48 0.24 23.65
CA ARG A 4 18.39 -0.04 22.71
C ARG A 4 17.11 0.45 23.35
N ASN A 5 16.77 1.72 23.15
CA ASN A 5 15.45 2.27 23.44
C ASN A 5 14.45 1.56 22.50
N HIS A 6 13.76 0.53 22.98
CA HIS A 6 12.66 -0.06 22.21
C HIS A 6 11.43 0.82 22.41
N PHE A 7 11.00 1.48 21.33
CA PHE A 7 9.86 2.40 21.30
C PHE A 7 8.50 1.67 21.35
N LEU A 8 8.48 0.44 20.86
CA LEU A 8 7.40 -0.51 21.05
C LEU A 8 7.78 -1.46 22.19
N ASP A 9 6.80 -1.82 23.03
CA ASP A 9 7.02 -2.78 24.11
C ASP A 9 7.60 -4.10 23.54
N PRO A 10 8.86 -4.45 23.86
CA PRO A 10 9.50 -5.67 23.37
C PRO A 10 8.71 -6.93 23.71
N GLU A 11 7.99 -6.93 24.83
CA GLU A 11 7.15 -8.05 25.23
C GLU A 11 5.95 -8.18 24.29
N LEU A 12 5.29 -7.07 23.93
CA LEU A 12 4.20 -7.07 22.95
C LEU A 12 4.68 -7.44 21.55
N VAL A 13 5.86 -6.99 21.13
CA VAL A 13 6.45 -7.41 19.84
C VAL A 13 6.71 -8.92 19.83
N SER A 14 7.26 -9.48 20.92
CA SER A 14 7.46 -10.93 21.05
C SER A 14 6.13 -11.70 21.05
N LYS A 15 5.10 -11.18 21.74
CA LYS A 15 3.74 -11.76 21.71
C LYS A 15 3.16 -11.73 20.31
N ARG A 16 3.33 -10.64 19.56
CA ARG A 16 2.89 -10.52 18.16
C ARG A 16 3.53 -11.59 17.30
N VAL A 17 4.84 -11.79 17.39
CA VAL A 17 5.55 -12.83 16.61
C VAL A 17 4.94 -14.21 16.87
N LYS A 18 4.75 -14.58 18.14
CA LYS A 18 4.14 -15.87 18.52
C LYS A 18 2.70 -15.99 18.03
N ALA A 19 1.89 -14.94 18.17
CA ALA A 19 0.51 -14.94 17.69
C ALA A 19 0.43 -15.05 16.16
N THR A 20 1.35 -14.42 15.43
CA THR A 20 1.48 -14.58 13.98
C THR A 20 1.87 -16.02 13.62
N GLU A 21 2.83 -16.63 14.31
CA GLU A 21 3.22 -18.04 14.07
C GLU A 21 2.06 -19.00 14.31
N SER A 22 1.35 -18.86 15.44
CA SER A 22 0.15 -19.66 15.74
C SER A 22 -0.94 -19.47 14.67
N LEU A 23 -1.18 -18.23 14.25
CA LEU A 23 -2.17 -17.93 13.20
C LEU A 23 -1.79 -18.54 11.84
N LEU A 24 -0.51 -18.46 11.45
CA LEU A 24 -0.05 -19.04 10.17
C LEU A 24 -0.13 -20.57 10.13
N ASN A 25 -0.27 -21.23 11.27
CA ASN A 25 -0.49 -22.68 11.37
C ASN A 25 -1.99 -23.06 11.51
N ASP A 26 -2.87 -22.07 11.64
CA ASP A 26 -4.30 -22.21 11.95
C ASP A 26 -5.08 -21.00 11.38
N THR A 27 -4.91 -20.78 10.08
CA THR A 27 -5.28 -19.56 9.33
C THR A 27 -6.79 -19.30 9.30
N HIS A 28 -7.58 -20.36 9.36
CA HIS A 28 -9.05 -20.34 9.35
C HIS A 28 -9.67 -20.27 10.74
N ASN A 29 -8.86 -20.10 11.79
CA ASN A 29 -9.35 -19.99 13.15
C ASN A 29 -9.62 -18.51 13.52
N PRO A 30 -10.89 -18.08 13.62
CA PRO A 30 -11.25 -16.69 13.91
C PRO A 30 -10.73 -16.20 15.27
N ILE A 31 -10.51 -17.11 16.23
CA ILE A 31 -10.00 -16.77 17.56
C ILE A 31 -8.53 -16.33 17.46
N ARG A 32 -7.73 -16.94 16.58
CA ARG A 32 -6.32 -16.56 16.35
C ARG A 32 -6.20 -15.17 15.75
N HIS A 33 -7.07 -14.83 14.79
CA HIS A 33 -7.17 -13.47 14.25
C HIS A 33 -7.54 -12.48 15.35
N LEU A 34 -8.57 -12.77 16.16
CA LEU A 34 -8.98 -11.92 17.27
C LEU A 34 -7.84 -11.69 18.29
N GLU A 35 -7.09 -12.74 18.65
CA GLU A 35 -5.93 -12.65 19.56
C GLU A 35 -4.83 -11.75 18.99
N ARG A 36 -4.46 -11.96 17.72
CA ARG A 36 -3.45 -11.14 17.04
C ARG A 36 -3.89 -9.68 16.91
N GLY A 37 -5.16 -9.44 16.57
CA GLY A 37 -5.72 -8.09 16.45
C GLY A 37 -5.70 -7.32 17.77
N LYS A 38 -5.97 -7.96 18.91
CA LYS A 38 -5.83 -7.34 20.24
C LYS A 38 -4.39 -6.90 20.51
N ILE A 39 -3.40 -7.70 20.09
CA ILE A 39 -1.98 -7.37 20.23
C ILE A 39 -1.59 -6.21 19.30
N HIS A 40 -2.05 -6.21 18.05
CA HIS A 40 -1.84 -5.09 17.12
C HIS A 40 -2.39 -3.77 17.67
N LEU A 41 -3.60 -3.79 18.25
CA LEU A 41 -4.20 -2.61 18.88
C LEU A 41 -3.36 -2.13 20.07
N ALA A 42 -2.89 -3.05 20.93
CA ALA A 42 -2.02 -2.71 22.07
C ALA A 42 -0.66 -2.16 21.65
N LEU A 43 -0.15 -2.56 20.48
CA LEU A 43 1.06 -2.01 19.86
C LEU A 43 0.83 -0.65 19.18
N GLY A 44 -0.41 -0.17 19.11
CA GLY A 44 -0.76 1.11 18.47
C GLY A 44 -0.90 1.03 16.94
N PHE A 45 -1.25 -0.14 16.40
CA PHE A 45 -1.55 -0.40 14.99
C PHE A 45 -3.02 -0.81 14.81
N PRO A 46 -3.98 0.12 14.96
CA PRO A 46 -5.40 -0.21 14.79
C PRO A 46 -5.76 -0.59 13.36
N ASP A 47 -5.00 -0.18 12.35
CA ASP A 47 -5.21 -0.53 10.95
C ASP A 47 -5.07 -2.04 10.74
N LEU A 48 -4.06 -2.63 11.39
CA LEU A 48 -3.85 -4.07 11.41
C LEU A 48 -4.88 -4.78 12.31
N ALA A 49 -5.21 -4.18 13.46
CA ALA A 49 -6.21 -4.73 14.37
C ALA A 49 -7.62 -4.77 13.75
N ALA A 50 -8.01 -3.74 13.00
CA ALA A 50 -9.27 -3.69 12.26
C ALA A 50 -9.34 -4.80 11.22
N THR A 51 -8.23 -5.07 10.53
CA THR A 51 -8.21 -6.14 9.52
C THR A 51 -8.31 -7.52 10.16
N ASP A 52 -7.56 -7.77 11.23
CA ASP A 52 -7.65 -9.03 11.98
C ASP A 52 -9.06 -9.23 12.57
N ALA A 53 -9.68 -8.16 13.09
CA ALA A 53 -11.06 -8.23 13.56
C ALA A 53 -12.05 -8.52 12.42
N TYR A 54 -11.84 -7.93 11.25
CA TYR A 54 -12.70 -8.20 10.09
C TYR A 54 -12.51 -9.63 9.56
N ARG A 55 -11.28 -10.14 9.47
CA ARG A 55 -11.01 -11.54 9.11
C ARG A 55 -11.67 -12.52 10.10
N ALA A 56 -11.60 -12.22 11.40
CA ALA A 56 -12.30 -12.99 12.41
C ALA A 56 -13.82 -12.92 12.23
N LEU A 57 -14.38 -11.75 11.87
CA LEU A 57 -15.80 -11.59 11.58
C LEU A 57 -16.22 -12.43 10.38
N THR A 58 -15.49 -12.36 9.25
CA THR A 58 -15.78 -13.13 8.03
C THR A 58 -15.79 -14.64 8.30
N LEU A 59 -14.81 -15.15 9.05
CA LEU A 59 -14.78 -16.56 9.46
C LEU A 59 -15.91 -16.89 10.44
N PHE A 60 -16.26 -16.02 11.39
CA PHE A 60 -17.40 -16.29 12.26
C PHE A 60 -18.74 -16.26 11.52
N ASP A 61 -18.89 -15.45 10.49
CA ASP A 61 -20.07 -15.43 9.63
C ASP A 61 -20.23 -16.77 8.88
N SER A 62 -19.13 -17.46 8.54
CA SER A 62 -19.20 -18.80 7.93
C SER A 62 -19.72 -19.89 8.87
N VAL A 63 -19.70 -19.67 10.19
CA VAL A 63 -20.38 -20.56 11.15
C VAL A 63 -21.90 -20.50 11.01
N LEU A 64 -22.43 -19.35 10.55
CA LEU A 64 -23.86 -19.15 10.32
C LEU A 64 -24.29 -19.50 8.89
N ASP A 65 -23.34 -19.60 7.97
CA ASP A 65 -23.57 -19.86 6.55
C ASP A 65 -22.83 -21.12 6.09
N SER A 66 -23.58 -22.22 5.93
CA SER A 66 -23.02 -23.52 5.51
C SER A 66 -22.47 -23.54 4.08
N GLU A 67 -22.77 -22.53 3.26
CA GLU A 67 -22.29 -22.42 1.88
C GLU A 67 -21.08 -21.49 1.75
N SER A 68 -20.50 -21.04 2.86
CA SER A 68 -19.32 -20.19 2.84
C SER A 68 -18.12 -20.88 2.20
N GLU A 69 -17.42 -20.17 1.32
CA GLU A 69 -16.20 -20.64 0.66
C GLU A 69 -15.04 -20.85 1.65
N PHE A 70 -15.04 -20.12 2.78
CA PHE A 70 -13.98 -20.16 3.79
C PHE A 70 -14.54 -20.60 5.15
N PRO A 71 -14.75 -21.92 5.36
CA PRO A 71 -15.33 -22.43 6.60
C PRO A 71 -14.37 -22.23 7.79
N ALA A 72 -14.90 -21.72 8.89
CA ALA A 72 -14.14 -21.55 10.12
C ALA A 72 -13.84 -22.88 10.79
N ARG A 73 -12.55 -23.13 11.02
CA ARG A 73 -12.03 -24.34 11.65
C ARG A 73 -10.91 -24.00 12.61
N LYS A 74 -10.70 -24.86 13.60
CA LYS A 74 -9.64 -24.74 14.60
C LYS A 74 -8.89 -26.06 14.74
N ARG A 75 -7.59 -25.98 14.95
CA ARG A 75 -6.76 -27.18 15.12
C ARG A 75 -7.05 -27.88 16.46
N ILE A 76 -7.17 -29.22 16.44
CA ILE A 76 -7.47 -30.05 17.62
C ILE A 76 -6.25 -30.19 18.55
N VAL A 77 -5.04 -30.21 17.99
CA VAL A 77 -3.78 -30.41 18.74
C VAL A 77 -3.17 -29.07 19.15
N PRO A 78 -2.82 -28.85 20.43
CA PRO A 78 -2.15 -27.62 20.88
C PRO A 78 -0.80 -27.38 20.19
N ASP A 79 -0.51 -26.12 19.83
CA ASP A 79 0.70 -25.65 19.12
C ASP A 79 2.03 -26.25 19.66
N ALA A 80 2.10 -26.53 20.96
CA ALA A 80 3.29 -27.07 21.63
C ALA A 80 3.65 -28.50 21.20
N LEU A 81 2.68 -29.32 20.80
CA LEU A 81 2.90 -30.71 20.37
C LEU A 81 3.26 -30.79 18.88
N TRP A 82 2.76 -29.86 18.06
CA TRP A 82 3.04 -29.80 16.62
C TRP A 82 4.47 -29.37 16.30
N ASN A 83 4.97 -28.35 16.99
CA ASN A 83 6.38 -27.92 16.84
C ASN A 83 7.37 -29.03 17.23
N CYS A 84 6.95 -29.98 18.09
CA CYS A 84 7.72 -31.18 18.42
C CYS A 84 7.59 -32.28 17.35
N ALA A 85 6.47 -32.38 16.63
CA ALA A 85 6.25 -33.39 15.59
C ALA A 85 7.07 -33.10 14.32
N ILE A 86 7.15 -31.83 13.89
CA ILE A 86 7.96 -31.41 12.75
C ILE A 86 9.46 -31.66 12.99
N SER A 87 9.93 -31.53 14.24
CA SER A 87 11.34 -31.72 14.57
C SER A 87 11.78 -33.20 14.62
N VAL A 88 10.86 -34.17 14.46
CA VAL A 88 11.20 -35.60 14.37
C VAL A 88 11.39 -36.07 12.92
N ASP A 89 10.72 -35.45 11.94
CA ASP A 89 10.72 -35.89 10.54
C ASP A 89 11.93 -35.41 9.71
N GLU A 90 12.65 -34.37 10.15
CA GLU A 90 13.86 -33.90 9.46
C GLU A 90 15.14 -34.74 9.76
N GLN A 91 15.06 -35.82 10.54
CA GLN A 91 16.23 -36.65 10.91
C GLN A 91 16.21 -38.11 10.44
N SER A 92 15.29 -38.54 9.57
CA SER A 92 15.37 -39.88 8.97
C SER A 92 16.01 -39.85 7.58
N GLU A 93 17.34 -40.00 7.53
CA GLU A 93 18.04 -40.39 6.30
C GLU A 93 17.67 -41.83 5.87
N PRO A 94 17.60 -42.12 4.55
CA PRO A 94 17.24 -43.44 4.05
C PRO A 94 18.45 -44.39 4.08
N ASN A 95 18.48 -45.31 5.04
CA ASN A 95 19.41 -46.44 4.96
C ASN A 95 18.87 -47.52 4.02
N SER A 96 19.57 -47.68 2.90
CA SER A 96 19.49 -48.83 2.00
C SER A 96 19.92 -50.12 2.71
N ASP A 97 19.09 -51.17 2.64
CA ASP A 97 19.55 -52.47 2.16
C ASP A 97 18.39 -53.45 1.91
N ALA A 98 18.57 -54.25 0.86
CA ALA A 98 17.60 -55.17 0.30
C ALA A 98 17.48 -56.49 1.08
N SER A 99 16.28 -57.06 1.13
CA SER A 99 16.10 -58.50 0.84
C SER A 99 14.64 -58.85 0.58
N ALA A 100 14.40 -59.53 -0.54
CA ALA A 100 13.16 -60.17 -0.91
C ALA A 100 12.68 -61.19 0.13
N ASN A 101 11.36 -61.22 0.39
CA ASN A 101 10.65 -62.49 0.39
C ASN A 101 9.15 -62.31 0.14
N ASP A 102 8.67 -63.26 -0.64
CA ASP A 102 7.36 -63.44 -1.24
C ASP A 102 6.43 -64.18 -0.26
N SER A 103 5.20 -63.67 -0.05
CA SER A 103 4.02 -64.48 0.27
C SER A 103 2.73 -63.64 0.27
N ASP A 104 2.05 -63.67 -0.88
CA ASP A 104 0.61 -63.82 -1.10
C ASP A 104 -0.33 -63.85 0.13
N VAL A 105 -1.22 -62.85 0.26
CA VAL A 105 -2.65 -63.03 0.59
C VAL A 105 -3.47 -61.87 -0.03
N SER A 106 -4.27 -62.18 -1.06
CA SER A 106 -5.39 -61.34 -1.50
C SER A 106 -6.55 -61.36 -0.50
N ILE A 107 -7.01 -60.18 -0.06
CA ILE A 107 -8.43 -59.92 0.26
C ILE A 107 -8.75 -58.51 -0.25
N GLY A 108 -9.61 -58.44 -1.27
CA GLY A 108 -10.20 -57.19 -1.71
C GLY A 108 -11.42 -56.82 -0.87
N SER A 109 -11.65 -55.52 -0.72
CA SER A 109 -12.97 -54.89 -0.70
C SER A 109 -12.78 -53.39 -0.45
N ASP A 110 -13.18 -52.59 -1.44
CA ASP A 110 -13.75 -51.24 -1.35
C ASP A 110 -13.68 -50.59 0.04
N VAL A 111 -12.76 -49.64 0.19
CA VAL A 111 -12.82 -48.60 1.22
C VAL A 111 -12.40 -47.30 0.56
N ASP A 112 -13.32 -46.35 0.62
CA ASP A 112 -13.23 -45.01 0.11
C ASP A 112 -11.92 -44.33 0.52
N GLU A 113 -11.22 -43.72 -0.43
CA GLU A 113 -10.18 -42.73 -0.18
C GLU A 113 -10.83 -41.46 0.39
N ALA A 114 -11.29 -41.53 1.64
CA ALA A 114 -11.45 -40.35 2.47
C ALA A 114 -10.04 -39.96 2.96
N SER A 115 -9.58 -38.81 2.48
CA SER A 115 -8.33 -38.17 2.86
C SER A 115 -8.10 -38.19 4.37
N GLU A 116 -6.98 -38.73 4.82
CA GLU A 116 -6.55 -38.75 6.23
C GLU A 116 -6.25 -37.34 6.83
N SER A 117 -6.55 -36.25 6.11
CA SER A 117 -6.33 -34.86 6.53
C SER A 117 -7.43 -34.26 7.42
N ASP A 118 -8.63 -34.83 7.47
CA ASP A 118 -9.76 -34.28 8.25
C ASP A 118 -9.67 -34.59 9.76
N SER A 119 -8.60 -35.23 10.24
CA SER A 119 -8.44 -35.58 11.66
C SER A 119 -7.73 -34.51 12.50
N GLU A 120 -7.17 -33.47 11.89
CA GLU A 120 -6.36 -32.45 12.60
C GLU A 120 -7.14 -31.19 13.01
N PHE A 121 -8.28 -30.94 12.38
CA PHE A 121 -9.09 -29.74 12.57
C PHE A 121 -10.51 -30.11 12.96
N GLU A 122 -11.13 -29.25 13.77
CA GLU A 122 -12.55 -29.30 14.10
C GLU A 122 -13.22 -27.99 13.70
N ASP A 123 -14.50 -28.06 13.36
CA ASP A 123 -15.27 -26.87 13.03
C ASP A 123 -15.41 -25.95 14.24
N VAL A 124 -15.41 -24.64 13.98
CA VAL A 124 -15.73 -23.65 15.01
C VAL A 124 -17.21 -23.75 15.34
N THR A 125 -17.54 -23.88 16.64
CA THR A 125 -18.91 -24.13 17.06
C THR A 125 -19.72 -22.85 17.17
N LEU A 126 -21.06 -22.97 17.14
CA LEU A 126 -21.95 -21.84 17.45
C LEU A 126 -21.73 -21.28 18.88
N SER A 127 -21.26 -22.11 19.81
CA SER A 127 -20.87 -21.66 21.15
C SER A 127 -19.65 -20.75 21.09
N ASP A 128 -18.61 -21.14 20.33
CA ASP A 128 -17.42 -20.34 20.12
C ASP A 128 -17.79 -18.98 19.49
N TYR A 129 -18.69 -18.98 18.50
CA TYR A 129 -19.26 -17.78 17.89
C TYR A 129 -19.89 -16.84 18.93
N HIS A 130 -20.85 -17.32 19.74
CA HIS A 130 -21.54 -16.47 20.72
C HIS A 130 -20.64 -15.93 21.82
N GLU A 131 -19.58 -16.68 22.17
CA GLU A 131 -18.58 -16.25 23.16
C GLU A 131 -17.70 -15.11 22.62
N HIS A 132 -17.31 -15.16 21.35
CA HIS A 132 -16.27 -14.28 20.81
C HIS A 132 -16.79 -13.13 19.94
N ILE A 133 -17.97 -13.25 19.31
CA ILE A 133 -18.45 -12.28 18.32
C ILE A 133 -18.56 -10.85 18.88
N GLY A 134 -18.96 -10.69 20.15
CA GLY A 134 -19.00 -9.38 20.80
C GLY A 134 -17.61 -8.72 20.94
N ASN A 135 -16.58 -9.53 21.19
CA ASN A 135 -15.20 -9.06 21.25
C ASN A 135 -14.68 -8.66 19.86
N VAL A 136 -15.10 -9.36 18.81
CA VAL A 136 -14.77 -9.03 17.42
C VAL A 136 -15.34 -7.67 17.02
N TYR A 137 -16.63 -7.43 17.24
CA TYR A 137 -17.25 -6.13 16.97
C TYR A 137 -16.63 -5.00 17.80
N THR A 138 -16.35 -5.25 19.07
CA THR A 138 -15.69 -4.28 19.95
C THR A 138 -14.31 -3.90 19.42
N LEU A 139 -13.49 -4.88 19.03
CA LEU A 139 -12.17 -4.66 18.47
C LEU A 139 -12.24 -3.92 17.13
N LEU A 140 -13.12 -4.35 16.23
CA LEU A 140 -13.30 -3.75 14.90
C LEU A 140 -13.71 -2.28 15.00
N VAL A 141 -14.74 -1.98 15.79
CA VAL A 141 -15.23 -0.60 15.99
C VAL A 141 -14.17 0.27 16.64
N ALA A 142 -13.53 -0.21 17.72
CA ALA A 142 -12.46 0.54 18.38
C ALA A 142 -11.35 0.91 17.41
N SER A 143 -10.93 -0.06 16.60
CA SER A 143 -9.82 0.10 15.66
C SER A 143 -10.19 1.04 14.51
N LEU A 144 -11.35 0.87 13.88
CA LEU A 144 -11.83 1.76 12.80
C LEU A 144 -12.03 3.21 13.29
N ALA A 145 -12.62 3.39 14.47
CA ALA A 145 -12.82 4.71 15.06
C ALA A 145 -11.49 5.40 15.34
N GLN A 146 -10.49 4.67 15.83
CA GLN A 146 -9.16 5.22 16.04
C GLN A 146 -8.45 5.58 14.73
N CYS A 147 -8.59 4.77 13.68
CA CYS A 147 -8.10 5.14 12.34
C CYS A 147 -8.82 6.37 11.76
N GLY A 148 -9.99 6.75 12.28
CA GLY A 148 -10.81 7.84 11.74
C GLY A 148 -11.86 7.40 10.71
N CYS A 149 -12.04 6.10 10.49
CA CYS A 149 -13.09 5.50 9.65
C CYS A 149 -14.44 5.52 10.39
N MET A 150 -14.92 6.73 10.70
CA MET A 150 -16.08 6.95 11.57
C MET A 150 -17.38 6.39 10.98
N ARG A 151 -17.52 6.40 9.65
CA ARG A 151 -18.69 5.84 8.97
C ARG A 151 -18.78 4.33 9.17
N ASP A 152 -17.71 3.61 8.85
CA ASP A 152 -17.66 2.16 8.98
C ASP A 152 -17.78 1.75 10.46
N ALA A 153 -17.09 2.44 11.37
CA ALA A 153 -17.21 2.20 12.81
C ALA A 153 -18.67 2.34 13.30
N TYR A 154 -19.40 3.36 12.83
CA TYR A 154 -20.81 3.55 13.14
C TYR A 154 -21.67 2.41 12.57
N ASP A 155 -21.48 2.06 11.30
CA ASP A 155 -22.27 1.02 10.64
C ASP A 155 -22.05 -0.36 11.31
N PHE A 156 -20.81 -0.69 11.71
CA PHE A 156 -20.51 -1.89 12.50
C PHE A 156 -21.07 -1.85 13.92
N CYS A 157 -21.17 -0.67 14.57
CA CYS A 157 -21.91 -0.57 15.83
C CYS A 157 -23.37 -0.97 15.66
N ILE A 158 -24.03 -0.46 14.61
CA ILE A 158 -25.44 -0.77 14.33
C ILE A 158 -25.63 -2.25 13.99
N GLN A 159 -24.69 -2.86 13.26
CA GLN A 159 -24.71 -4.30 13.00
C GLN A 159 -24.55 -5.11 14.28
N GLY A 160 -23.52 -4.82 15.07
CA GLY A 160 -23.24 -5.53 16.33
C GLY A 160 -24.40 -5.42 17.32
N LEU A 161 -25.08 -4.27 17.43
CA LEU A 161 -26.22 -4.13 18.33
C LEU A 161 -27.46 -4.97 17.96
N LYS A 162 -27.49 -5.56 16.76
CA LYS A 162 -28.56 -6.49 16.35
C LYS A 162 -28.29 -7.93 16.75
N LEU A 163 -27.08 -8.25 17.23
CA LEU A 163 -26.65 -9.61 17.53
C LEU A 163 -27.03 -10.04 18.96
N GLU A 164 -27.22 -11.34 19.13
CA GLU A 164 -27.34 -11.97 20.44
C GLU A 164 -25.98 -12.48 20.92
N TYR A 165 -25.56 -11.99 22.09
CA TYR A 165 -24.26 -12.30 22.67
C TYR A 165 -24.35 -13.35 23.78
N GLY A 166 -23.28 -14.14 23.94
CA GLY A 166 -23.07 -14.96 25.13
C GLY A 166 -22.81 -14.13 26.40
N ALA A 167 -22.67 -14.80 27.55
CA ALA A 167 -22.51 -14.14 28.86
C ALA A 167 -21.32 -13.15 28.92
N GLU A 168 -20.21 -13.44 28.23
CA GLU A 168 -19.05 -12.54 28.12
C GLU A 168 -19.24 -11.43 27.07
N GLY A 169 -19.96 -11.70 25.98
CA GLY A 169 -20.29 -10.71 24.95
C GLY A 169 -21.30 -9.63 25.39
N ASN A 170 -21.90 -9.78 26.57
CA ASN A 170 -22.76 -8.76 27.19
C ASN A 170 -22.03 -7.41 27.43
N LEU A 171 -20.69 -7.40 27.46
CA LEU A 171 -19.91 -6.14 27.53
C LEU A 171 -19.81 -5.40 26.18
N ALA A 172 -20.09 -6.06 25.06
CA ALA A 172 -20.05 -5.44 23.75
C ALA A 172 -21.17 -4.42 23.58
N GLN A 173 -22.40 -4.77 23.97
CA GLN A 173 -23.56 -3.87 23.85
C GLN A 173 -23.33 -2.48 24.50
N PRO A 174 -22.95 -2.35 25.79
CA PRO A 174 -22.70 -1.04 26.38
C PRO A 174 -21.51 -0.32 25.74
N PHE A 175 -20.51 -1.03 25.24
CA PHE A 175 -19.39 -0.43 24.49
C PHE A 175 -19.85 0.15 23.15
N LEU A 176 -20.65 -0.60 22.37
CA LEU A 176 -21.16 -0.16 21.07
C LEU A 176 -22.13 1.02 21.22
N GLU A 177 -23.03 0.99 22.20
CA GLU A 177 -23.92 2.11 22.52
C GLU A 177 -23.14 3.37 22.91
N LYS A 178 -22.05 3.21 23.67
CA LYS A 178 -21.14 4.32 24.01
C LYS A 178 -20.42 4.84 22.76
N SER A 179 -19.91 3.96 21.92
CA SER A 179 -19.17 4.32 20.70
C SER A 179 -20.05 5.10 19.72
N ILE A 180 -21.33 4.70 19.56
CA ILE A 180 -22.30 5.46 18.77
C ILE A 180 -22.42 6.90 19.28
N LYS A 181 -22.57 7.09 20.60
CA LYS A 181 -22.68 8.43 21.18
C LYS A 181 -21.41 9.26 20.94
N GLU A 182 -20.24 8.66 21.13
CA GLU A 182 -18.96 9.35 20.90
C GLU A 182 -18.78 9.77 19.43
N ILE A 183 -19.19 8.92 18.47
CA ILE A 183 -19.16 9.24 17.05
C ILE A 183 -20.17 10.36 16.70
N GLN A 184 -21.39 10.29 17.25
CA GLN A 184 -22.41 11.32 17.06
C GLN A 184 -21.96 12.68 17.62
N ASP A 185 -21.39 12.68 18.83
CA ASP A 185 -20.86 13.89 19.48
C ASP A 185 -19.69 14.48 18.66
N ALA A 186 -18.77 13.64 18.17
CA ALA A 186 -17.67 14.07 17.32
C ALA A 186 -18.17 14.72 16.02
N TYR A 187 -19.18 14.12 15.38
CA TYR A 187 -19.81 14.67 14.17
C TYR A 187 -20.42 16.05 14.42
N VAL A 188 -21.22 16.19 15.47
CA VAL A 188 -21.88 17.46 15.83
C VAL A 188 -20.85 18.54 16.14
N ASN A 189 -19.82 18.20 16.93
CA ASN A 189 -18.74 19.11 17.27
C ASN A 189 -17.97 19.59 16.03
N GLN A 190 -17.62 18.68 15.11
CA GLN A 190 -16.92 19.03 13.87
C GLN A 190 -17.76 19.97 12.99
N ARG A 191 -19.06 19.70 12.85
CA ARG A 191 -19.99 20.55 12.08
C ARG A 191 -20.15 21.93 12.70
N ARG A 192 -20.22 22.01 14.03
CA ARG A 192 -20.31 23.28 14.77
C ARG A 192 -19.07 24.15 14.55
N LEU A 193 -17.88 23.56 14.61
CA LEU A 193 -16.62 24.26 14.35
C LEU A 193 -16.59 24.85 12.92
N ARG A 194 -17.13 24.14 11.93
CA ARG A 194 -17.20 24.63 10.54
C ARG A 194 -18.29 25.68 10.31
N ALA A 195 -19.41 25.59 11.00
CA ALA A 195 -20.55 26.49 10.80
C ALA A 195 -20.43 27.83 11.57
N GLY A 196 -19.51 27.92 12.53
CA GLY A 196 -19.23 29.14 13.28
C GLY A 196 -20.04 29.28 14.57
N PRO A 197 -19.80 30.35 15.36
CA PRO A 197 -20.32 30.50 16.72
C PRO A 197 -21.83 30.75 16.81
N ASP A 198 -22.51 31.07 15.69
CA ASP A 198 -23.92 31.46 15.66
C ASP A 198 -24.92 30.29 15.62
N VAL A 199 -24.44 29.04 15.50
CA VAL A 199 -25.28 27.84 15.48
C VAL A 199 -25.71 27.44 16.90
N ARG A 200 -27.02 27.25 17.11
CA ARG A 200 -27.59 26.89 18.43
C ARG A 200 -27.55 25.39 18.67
N ASP A 201 -27.68 25.03 19.93
CA ASP A 201 -27.77 23.64 20.37
C ASP A 201 -29.03 22.98 19.78
N GLY A 202 -28.86 21.86 19.07
CA GLY A 202 -29.95 21.15 18.37
C GLY A 202 -30.17 21.53 16.90
N ASP A 203 -29.48 22.54 16.36
CA ASP A 203 -29.61 22.94 14.94
C ASP A 203 -28.89 21.95 14.00
N ILE A 204 -27.90 21.21 14.50
CA ILE A 204 -27.15 20.20 13.73
C ILE A 204 -27.76 18.84 14.02
N GLN A 205 -28.47 18.29 13.03
CA GLN A 205 -28.94 16.91 13.08
C GLN A 205 -27.82 15.96 12.66
N PHE A 206 -27.71 14.84 13.37
CA PHE A 206 -26.80 13.77 13.01
C PHE A 206 -27.24 13.13 11.68
N ASP A 207 -26.32 13.06 10.74
CA ASP A 207 -26.50 12.39 9.45
C ASP A 207 -25.32 11.43 9.24
N PRO A 208 -25.55 10.10 9.27
CA PRO A 208 -24.51 9.13 9.01
C PRO A 208 -23.80 9.35 7.67
N ALA A 209 -24.50 9.86 6.64
CA ALA A 209 -23.89 10.12 5.32
C ALA A 209 -22.81 11.21 5.34
N GLY A 210 -22.81 12.04 6.38
CA GLY A 210 -21.79 13.06 6.60
C GLY A 210 -20.56 12.58 7.39
N LEU A 211 -20.52 11.32 7.84
CA LEU A 211 -19.36 10.77 8.55
C LEU A 211 -18.18 10.54 7.61
N GLN A 212 -16.96 10.64 8.16
CA GLN A 212 -15.73 10.37 7.43
C GLN A 212 -15.61 8.86 7.16
N VAL A 213 -15.41 8.49 5.90
CA VAL A 213 -15.18 7.10 5.46
C VAL A 213 -13.69 6.77 5.54
N GLN A 214 -12.85 7.73 5.13
CA GLN A 214 -11.40 7.59 5.12
C GLN A 214 -10.81 8.34 6.31
N GLY A 215 -9.90 7.67 7.01
CA GLY A 215 -9.02 8.25 8.00
C GLY A 215 -7.56 7.94 7.63
N TYR A 216 -6.73 7.65 8.64
CA TYR A 216 -5.30 7.45 8.46
C TYR A 216 -4.73 6.30 9.30
N ALA A 217 -3.77 5.60 8.71
CA ALA A 217 -2.90 4.62 9.35
C ALA A 217 -1.47 5.19 9.46
N ARG A 218 -0.64 4.54 10.28
CA ARG A 218 0.78 4.88 10.37
C ARG A 218 1.48 4.60 9.05
N ARG A 219 2.23 5.56 8.53
CA ARG A 219 3.11 5.41 7.38
C ARG A 219 4.53 5.18 7.86
N VAL A 220 4.85 3.95 8.25
CA VAL A 220 6.11 3.58 8.90
C VAL A 220 6.67 2.28 8.32
N VAL A 221 7.97 2.04 8.50
CA VAL A 221 8.53 0.69 8.31
C VAL A 221 8.12 -0.16 9.50
N TYR A 222 7.23 -1.14 9.27
CA TYR A 222 6.78 -2.03 10.33
C TYR A 222 7.98 -2.78 10.94
N PRO A 223 8.07 -2.94 12.28
CA PRO A 223 9.23 -3.54 12.94
C PRO A 223 9.55 -4.98 12.51
N TRP A 224 8.54 -5.69 12.00
CA TRP A 224 8.66 -7.06 11.50
C TRP A 224 8.76 -7.13 9.97
N ASN A 225 8.87 -5.99 9.28
CA ASN A 225 9.12 -5.97 7.84
C ASN A 225 10.59 -6.33 7.56
N ALA A 226 10.83 -7.55 7.09
CA ALA A 226 12.15 -8.03 6.71
C ALA A 226 12.52 -7.74 5.24
N HIS A 227 11.62 -7.12 4.47
CA HIS A 227 11.77 -6.91 3.02
C HIS A 227 12.17 -5.48 2.64
N GLU A 228 12.07 -4.51 3.56
CA GLU A 228 12.50 -3.14 3.28
C GLU A 228 14.03 -3.09 3.12
N PRO A 229 14.57 -2.70 1.95
CA PRO A 229 16.01 -2.70 1.72
C PRO A 229 16.67 -1.47 2.34
N ASP A 230 18.00 -1.55 2.54
CA ASP A 230 18.79 -0.34 2.75
C ASP A 230 18.90 0.44 1.42
N ARG A 231 18.10 1.50 1.30
CA ARG A 231 18.12 2.36 0.12
C ARG A 231 19.45 3.12 -0.06
N ASN A 232 20.35 3.16 0.93
CA ASN A 232 21.64 3.84 0.79
C ASN A 232 22.70 3.01 0.04
N SER A 233 22.43 1.73 -0.21
CA SER A 233 23.32 0.85 -0.98
C SER A 233 22.54 0.07 -2.05
N PRO A 234 21.88 0.76 -3.01
CA PRO A 234 21.05 0.09 -3.98
C PRO A 234 21.90 -0.61 -5.06
N GLU A 235 21.61 -1.88 -5.33
CA GLU A 235 22.19 -2.62 -6.46
C GLU A 235 21.29 -2.50 -7.71
N ILE A 236 21.09 -1.28 -8.21
CA ILE A 236 20.17 -1.02 -9.34
C ILE A 236 20.94 -0.75 -10.62
N ASN A 237 20.63 -1.49 -11.69
CA ASN A 237 21.10 -1.20 -13.04
C ASN A 237 20.12 -0.24 -13.73
N ILE A 238 20.56 0.99 -14.02
CA ILE A 238 19.66 2.07 -14.50
C ILE A 238 19.72 2.24 -16.01
N ALA A 239 20.78 2.91 -16.48
CA ALA A 239 20.99 3.30 -17.87
C ALA A 239 22.49 3.58 -18.09
N PRO A 240 23.01 3.48 -19.33
CA PRO A 240 24.46 3.54 -19.59
C PRO A 240 25.16 4.80 -19.06
N LYS A 241 24.50 5.97 -19.14
CA LYS A 241 25.04 7.27 -18.73
C LYS A 241 24.63 7.72 -17.33
N CYS A 242 23.89 6.89 -16.59
CA CYS A 242 23.32 7.26 -15.31
C CYS A 242 23.82 6.36 -14.18
N GLU A 243 23.90 6.91 -12.97
CA GLU A 243 24.10 6.15 -11.73
C GLU A 243 23.25 6.71 -10.59
N VAL A 244 22.95 5.86 -9.61
CA VAL A 244 22.34 6.27 -8.36
C VAL A 244 23.44 6.71 -7.41
N ARG A 245 23.27 7.85 -6.75
CA ARG A 245 24.07 8.25 -5.59
C ARG A 245 23.15 8.70 -4.46
N THR A 246 23.64 8.62 -3.23
CA THR A 246 22.99 9.26 -2.09
C THR A 246 23.13 10.77 -2.19
N VAL A 247 22.05 11.50 -1.99
CA VAL A 247 22.00 12.96 -1.97
C VAL A 247 21.39 13.44 -0.65
N ASN A 248 21.95 14.52 -0.13
CA ASN A 248 21.47 15.19 1.08
C ASN A 248 20.49 16.28 0.65
N LEU A 249 19.20 16.05 0.88
CA LEU A 249 18.14 17.01 0.61
C LEU A 249 17.66 17.65 1.92
N PRO A 250 17.07 18.87 1.89
CA PRO A 250 16.42 19.44 3.06
C PRO A 250 15.31 18.51 3.55
N ALA A 251 15.22 18.27 4.86
CA ALA A 251 14.05 17.64 5.44
C ALA A 251 12.82 18.53 5.21
N LEU A 252 11.76 17.97 4.65
CA LEU A 252 10.55 18.73 4.30
C LEU A 252 9.45 18.60 5.37
N HIS A 253 9.50 17.58 6.22
CA HIS A 253 8.57 17.37 7.32
C HIS A 253 8.79 18.41 8.43
N GLY A 254 7.71 18.87 9.07
CA GLY A 254 7.79 19.76 10.24
C GLY A 254 8.03 21.26 9.95
N LEU A 255 8.36 21.64 8.70
CA LEU A 255 8.66 23.03 8.34
C LEU A 255 7.49 24.02 8.57
N GLU A 256 6.24 23.56 8.58
CA GLU A 256 5.07 24.40 8.89
C GLU A 256 4.88 24.61 10.41
N ALA A 257 5.21 23.62 11.25
CA ALA A 257 5.08 23.73 12.71
C ALA A 257 6.15 24.67 13.31
N ASP A 258 7.32 24.73 12.70
CA ASP A 258 8.42 25.62 13.10
C ASP A 258 8.21 27.08 12.67
N ALA A 259 7.33 27.34 11.69
CA ALA A 259 6.97 28.69 11.30
C ALA A 259 6.16 29.44 12.38
N GLU A 260 5.47 28.70 13.26
CA GLU A 260 4.69 29.27 14.38
C GLU A 260 5.49 29.41 15.68
N ASN A 261 6.68 28.79 15.79
CA ASN A 261 7.55 28.83 16.97
C ASN A 261 8.93 29.43 16.64
N GLU A 262 9.07 30.76 16.74
CA GLU A 262 10.32 31.54 16.52
C GLU A 262 11.48 31.23 17.51
N SER A 263 11.46 30.13 18.26
CA SER A 263 12.30 29.98 19.46
C SER A 263 13.60 29.19 19.31
N ASN A 264 13.95 28.61 18.15
CA ASN A 264 15.32 28.09 17.98
C ASN A 264 15.78 27.94 16.50
N PRO A 265 16.69 28.80 16.00
CA PRO A 265 17.17 28.73 14.61
C PRO A 265 18.14 27.56 14.33
N GLU A 266 18.56 26.79 15.34
CA GLU A 266 19.49 25.65 15.18
C GLU A 266 18.80 24.35 14.70
N ASN A 267 17.46 24.27 14.65
CA ASN A 267 16.72 23.10 14.15
C ASN A 267 16.44 23.13 12.63
N ARG A 268 16.86 24.17 11.90
CA ARG A 268 16.51 24.36 10.48
C ARG A 268 17.37 23.56 9.47
N GLU A 269 18.32 22.77 9.93
CA GLU A 269 19.25 22.01 9.07
C GLU A 269 19.11 20.50 9.26
N GLU A 270 17.89 20.01 9.44
CA GLU A 270 17.67 18.57 9.35
C GLU A 270 17.78 18.14 7.87
N VAL A 271 18.67 17.19 7.60
CA VAL A 271 18.99 16.70 6.25
C VAL A 271 18.35 15.33 6.07
N SER A 272 17.58 15.16 5.01
CA SER A 272 17.03 13.89 4.55
C SER A 272 17.98 13.27 3.53
N VAL A 273 18.54 12.09 3.85
CA VAL A 273 19.34 11.31 2.91
C VAL A 273 18.40 10.60 1.94
N GLN A 274 18.49 10.94 0.67
CA GLN A 274 17.68 10.37 -0.41
C GLN A 274 18.57 9.79 -1.50
N LEU A 275 17.96 9.08 -2.44
CA LEU A 275 18.62 8.67 -3.67
C LEU A 275 18.42 9.73 -4.74
N GLY A 276 19.44 9.95 -5.56
CA GLY A 276 19.39 10.82 -6.74
C GLY A 276 20.03 10.14 -7.94
N LEU A 277 19.57 10.51 -9.13
CA LEU A 277 20.13 10.06 -10.40
C LEU A 277 21.22 11.04 -10.84
N PHE A 278 22.40 10.56 -11.24
CA PHE A 278 23.54 11.41 -11.63
C PHE A 278 24.11 11.01 -12.98
N ALA A 279 24.63 11.99 -13.73
CA ALA A 279 25.28 11.78 -15.01
C ALA A 279 26.72 11.26 -14.85
N LYS A 280 27.06 10.16 -15.52
CA LYS A 280 28.43 9.59 -15.55
C LYS A 280 29.39 10.34 -16.48
N GLU A 281 28.83 11.06 -17.43
CA GLU A 281 29.52 11.83 -18.46
C GLU A 281 28.67 13.03 -18.88
N ASP A 282 29.24 13.93 -19.67
CA ASP A 282 28.50 15.10 -20.17
C ASP A 282 27.38 14.67 -21.15
N ILE A 283 26.20 15.27 -21.01
CA ILE A 283 25.00 14.96 -21.79
C ILE A 283 24.65 16.17 -22.66
N ILE A 284 24.43 15.93 -23.95
CA ILE A 284 24.12 17.00 -24.90
C ILE A 284 22.62 17.37 -24.87
N PRO A 285 22.26 18.60 -25.25
CA PRO A 285 20.86 19.00 -25.38
C PRO A 285 20.08 18.09 -26.35
N GLY A 286 18.89 17.64 -25.95
CA GLY A 286 18.01 16.79 -26.72
C GLY A 286 18.35 15.29 -26.68
N GLU A 287 19.40 14.89 -25.97
CA GLU A 287 19.75 13.47 -25.80
C GLU A 287 18.76 12.74 -24.89
N THR A 288 18.29 11.57 -25.34
CA THR A 288 17.50 10.66 -24.49
C THR A 288 18.43 9.78 -23.65
N ILE A 289 18.31 9.85 -22.33
CA ILE A 289 19.23 9.22 -21.37
C ILE A 289 18.60 8.09 -20.55
N LEU A 290 17.28 7.96 -20.59
CA LEU A 290 16.53 6.89 -19.95
C LEU A 290 15.38 6.46 -20.85
N HIS A 291 15.18 5.15 -20.94
CA HIS A 291 14.01 4.49 -21.52
C HIS A 291 13.50 3.49 -20.49
N GLU A 292 12.31 3.70 -19.95
CA GLU A 292 11.75 2.86 -18.90
C GLU A 292 10.32 2.46 -19.23
N SER A 293 10.14 1.18 -19.48
CA SER A 293 8.82 0.55 -19.58
C SER A 293 8.44 -0.02 -18.21
N SER A 294 7.15 0.04 -17.86
CA SER A 294 6.63 -0.59 -16.64
C SER A 294 5.48 -1.52 -16.96
N MET A 295 5.45 -2.68 -16.27
CA MET A 295 4.30 -3.60 -16.23
C MET A 295 3.44 -3.40 -14.98
N LEU A 296 3.94 -2.65 -13.99
CA LEU A 296 3.18 -2.27 -12.80
C LEU A 296 2.35 -1.03 -13.12
N THR A 297 1.30 -1.24 -13.91
CA THR A 297 0.41 -0.21 -14.42
C THR A 297 -1.05 -0.50 -14.07
N ALA A 298 -1.85 0.56 -13.96
CA ALA A 298 -3.27 0.48 -13.64
C ALA A 298 -4.08 1.58 -14.34
N THR A 299 -5.31 1.25 -14.71
CA THR A 299 -6.31 2.18 -15.27
C THR A 299 -7.65 1.97 -14.58
N ASN A 300 -8.34 3.05 -14.21
CA ASN A 300 -9.67 2.99 -13.59
C ASN A 300 -10.82 3.04 -14.61
N ARG A 301 -10.50 3.09 -15.91
CA ARG A 301 -11.49 3.02 -16.98
C ARG A 301 -11.85 1.59 -17.35
N LEU A 302 -13.10 1.43 -17.73
CA LEU A 302 -13.66 0.21 -18.26
C LEU A 302 -13.74 0.34 -19.79
N HIS A 303 -13.29 -0.70 -20.52
CA HIS A 303 -13.34 -0.79 -21.99
C HIS A 303 -12.69 0.37 -22.75
N ASP A 304 -11.54 0.89 -22.29
CA ASP A 304 -10.76 1.88 -23.05
C ASP A 304 -9.86 1.16 -24.08
N ASP A 305 -9.48 1.86 -25.16
CA ASP A 305 -8.62 1.34 -26.22
C ASP A 305 -7.14 1.36 -25.78
N LEU A 306 -6.85 0.82 -24.59
CA LEU A 306 -5.53 0.80 -23.98
C LEU A 306 -4.99 -0.63 -23.89
N CYS A 307 -3.68 -0.77 -24.09
CA CYS A 307 -2.94 -2.00 -23.84
C CYS A 307 -3.01 -2.36 -22.36
N ASP A 308 -3.42 -3.59 -22.02
CA ASP A 308 -3.48 -4.04 -20.63
C ASP A 308 -2.12 -3.96 -19.91
N ALA A 309 -1.02 -4.21 -20.63
CA ALA A 309 0.31 -4.23 -20.02
C ALA A 309 0.87 -2.83 -19.72
N CYS A 310 0.90 -1.95 -20.73
CA CYS A 310 1.59 -0.65 -20.64
C CYS A 310 0.64 0.56 -20.60
N ASN A 311 -0.67 0.35 -20.70
CA ASN A 311 -1.72 1.39 -20.80
C ASN A 311 -1.48 2.45 -21.90
N SER A 312 -0.76 2.07 -22.96
CA SER A 312 -0.67 2.86 -24.19
C SER A 312 -1.92 2.67 -25.04
N PRO A 313 -2.32 3.66 -25.86
CA PRO A 313 -3.31 3.45 -26.90
C PRO A 313 -2.97 2.23 -27.76
N LEU A 314 -3.98 1.41 -28.05
CA LEU A 314 -3.85 0.29 -28.96
C LEU A 314 -3.58 0.79 -30.40
N PRO A 315 -2.83 0.04 -31.23
CA PRO A 315 -2.62 0.40 -32.63
C PRO A 315 -3.94 0.49 -33.40
N GLU A 316 -4.00 1.40 -34.38
CA GLU A 316 -5.16 1.52 -35.27
C GLU A 316 -5.40 0.25 -36.09
N LEU A 317 -6.67 -0.01 -36.43
CA LEU A 317 -7.06 -1.13 -37.29
C LEU A 317 -6.31 -1.07 -38.63
N GLY A 318 -5.55 -2.13 -38.95
CA GLY A 318 -4.74 -2.20 -40.16
C GLY A 318 -3.30 -1.70 -40.01
N SER A 319 -2.85 -1.40 -38.78
CA SER A 319 -1.44 -1.21 -38.46
C SER A 319 -0.58 -2.38 -38.94
N ALA A 320 0.67 -2.09 -39.35
CA ALA A 320 1.63 -3.12 -39.74
C ALA A 320 1.98 -4.06 -38.58
N GLU A 321 1.92 -3.54 -37.34
CA GLU A 321 2.01 -4.30 -36.10
C GLU A 321 0.62 -4.24 -35.43
N PRO A 322 -0.22 -5.28 -35.59
CA PRO A 322 -1.54 -5.32 -34.99
C PRO A 322 -1.46 -5.62 -33.48
N SER A 323 -2.53 -5.28 -32.77
CA SER A 323 -2.73 -5.69 -31.38
C SER A 323 -2.81 -7.22 -31.26
N VAL A 324 -2.46 -7.72 -30.09
CA VAL A 324 -2.48 -9.15 -29.74
C VAL A 324 -3.53 -9.34 -28.64
N ALA A 325 -4.56 -10.14 -28.88
CA ALA A 325 -5.56 -10.49 -27.86
C ALA A 325 -5.14 -11.76 -27.11
N CYS A 326 -5.52 -11.87 -25.84
CA CYS A 326 -5.39 -13.14 -25.12
C CYS A 326 -6.52 -14.09 -25.53
N ASP A 327 -6.20 -15.36 -25.79
CA ASP A 327 -7.19 -16.36 -26.21
C ASP A 327 -8.13 -16.80 -25.07
N ASN A 328 -7.74 -16.59 -23.82
CA ASN A 328 -8.48 -17.05 -22.63
C ASN A 328 -9.22 -15.92 -21.91
N CYS A 329 -9.14 -14.68 -22.40
CA CYS A 329 -9.76 -13.52 -21.76
C CYS A 329 -10.62 -12.78 -22.77
N ASP A 330 -11.80 -12.33 -22.36
CA ASP A 330 -12.74 -11.67 -23.27
C ASP A 330 -12.24 -10.28 -23.74
N ASP A 331 -11.71 -9.47 -22.82
CA ASP A 331 -11.40 -8.06 -23.07
C ASP A 331 -9.91 -7.70 -22.92
N THR A 332 -9.02 -8.70 -22.75
CA THR A 332 -7.58 -8.41 -22.55
C THR A 332 -6.83 -8.33 -23.88
N VAL A 333 -6.38 -7.12 -24.23
CA VAL A 333 -5.67 -6.82 -25.48
C VAL A 333 -4.35 -6.10 -25.20
N PHE A 334 -3.31 -6.49 -25.94
CA PHE A 334 -1.96 -5.95 -25.86
C PHE A 334 -1.60 -5.20 -27.15
N CYS A 335 -0.88 -4.09 -27.03
CA CYS A 335 -0.50 -3.29 -28.21
C CYS A 335 0.55 -3.96 -29.12
N SER A 336 1.26 -4.98 -28.62
CA SER A 336 2.32 -5.67 -29.36
C SER A 336 2.61 -7.04 -28.77
N GLU A 337 3.26 -7.89 -29.58
CA GLU A 337 3.79 -9.19 -29.17
C GLU A 337 4.76 -9.08 -27.98
N ARG A 338 5.53 -7.99 -27.90
CA ARG A 338 6.43 -7.71 -26.77
C ARG A 338 5.64 -7.52 -25.47
N CYS A 339 4.57 -6.71 -25.51
CA CYS A 339 3.73 -6.49 -24.34
C CYS A 339 3.01 -7.76 -23.90
N TYR A 340 2.52 -8.56 -24.85
CA TYR A 340 1.89 -9.85 -24.54
C TYR A 340 2.86 -10.79 -23.81
N LYS A 341 4.06 -11.00 -24.36
CA LYS A 341 5.07 -11.87 -23.73
C LYS A 341 5.47 -11.38 -22.34
N LEU A 342 5.77 -10.09 -22.22
CA LEU A 342 6.19 -9.52 -20.94
C LEU A 342 5.05 -9.61 -19.92
N ALA A 343 3.80 -9.37 -20.31
CA ALA A 343 2.65 -9.57 -19.43
C ALA A 343 2.54 -11.02 -18.96
N CYS A 344 2.65 -12.01 -19.85
CA CYS A 344 2.65 -13.44 -19.50
C CYS A 344 3.77 -13.81 -18.51
N GLU A 345 4.95 -13.23 -18.68
CA GLU A 345 6.09 -13.46 -17.80
C GLU A 345 5.95 -12.76 -16.44
N THR A 346 5.22 -11.64 -16.39
CA THR A 346 5.26 -10.75 -15.23
C THR A 346 4.01 -10.76 -14.37
N TYR A 347 2.79 -10.82 -14.91
CA TYR A 347 1.55 -10.72 -14.10
C TYR A 347 0.35 -11.50 -14.65
N HIS A 348 0.27 -11.69 -15.96
CA HIS A 348 -0.95 -12.14 -16.61
C HIS A 348 -1.27 -13.59 -16.26
N GLY A 349 -0.26 -14.42 -15.98
CA GLY A 349 -0.45 -15.82 -15.59
C GLY A 349 -1.34 -16.01 -14.36
N ALA A 350 -1.31 -15.07 -13.41
CA ALA A 350 -2.10 -15.13 -12.18
C ALA A 350 -3.54 -14.59 -12.31
N ILE A 351 -3.90 -13.97 -13.43
CA ILE A 351 -5.22 -13.33 -13.63
C ILE A 351 -5.89 -13.71 -14.96
N CYS A 352 -5.26 -14.60 -15.72
CA CYS A 352 -5.73 -14.98 -17.05
C CYS A 352 -7.00 -15.83 -16.93
N GLY A 353 -8.10 -15.34 -17.51
CA GLY A 353 -9.41 -16.00 -17.43
C GLY A 353 -10.22 -15.66 -16.18
N GLU A 354 -9.70 -14.81 -15.30
CA GLU A 354 -10.42 -14.37 -14.09
C GLU A 354 -11.33 -13.16 -14.40
N GLU A 355 -12.63 -13.40 -14.49
CA GLU A 355 -13.61 -12.37 -14.89
C GLU A 355 -13.93 -11.37 -13.77
N GLY A 356 -13.89 -11.79 -12.51
CA GLY A 356 -14.38 -10.99 -11.39
C GLY A 356 -13.51 -9.78 -11.05
N LEU A 357 -12.22 -9.84 -11.38
CA LEU A 357 -11.26 -8.75 -11.20
C LEU A 357 -11.62 -7.49 -12.00
N ALA A 358 -12.25 -7.63 -13.17
CA ALA A 358 -12.63 -6.51 -14.02
C ALA A 358 -13.63 -5.55 -13.35
N SER A 359 -14.37 -6.03 -12.35
CA SER A 359 -15.36 -5.24 -11.60
C SER A 359 -14.76 -4.41 -10.45
N ILE A 360 -13.50 -4.66 -10.07
CA ILE A 360 -12.87 -4.01 -8.93
C ILE A 360 -12.26 -2.68 -9.37
N GLY A 361 -12.60 -1.60 -8.66
CA GLY A 361 -11.96 -0.30 -8.82
C GLY A 361 -12.23 0.43 -10.15
N LYS A 362 -13.32 0.07 -10.82
CA LYS A 362 -13.86 0.75 -12.01
C LYS A 362 -15.07 1.62 -11.66
N ASP A 363 -15.40 2.57 -12.53
CA ASP A 363 -16.60 3.43 -12.46
C ASP A 363 -16.79 4.20 -11.13
N ILE A 364 -15.70 4.85 -10.69
CA ILE A 364 -15.66 5.59 -9.43
C ILE A 364 -16.61 6.80 -9.46
N GLN A 365 -17.67 6.75 -8.64
CA GLN A 365 -18.73 7.78 -8.63
C GLN A 365 -18.23 9.15 -8.13
N ASN A 366 -17.35 9.16 -7.13
CA ASN A 366 -16.82 10.38 -6.55
C ASN A 366 -15.43 10.67 -7.15
N PRO A 367 -15.25 11.77 -7.90
CA PRO A 367 -13.97 12.10 -8.53
C PRO A 367 -12.79 12.19 -7.57
N LYS A 368 -13.03 12.51 -6.29
CA LYS A 368 -11.99 12.60 -5.26
C LYS A 368 -11.32 11.26 -4.94
N ASP A 369 -12.04 10.16 -5.16
CA ASP A 369 -11.58 8.83 -4.79
C ASP A 369 -10.82 8.15 -5.95
N LYS A 370 -10.85 8.75 -7.16
CA LYS A 370 -10.22 8.19 -8.37
C LYS A 370 -8.74 7.85 -8.19
N ALA A 371 -7.99 8.70 -7.49
CA ALA A 371 -6.59 8.45 -7.20
C ALA A 371 -6.39 7.27 -6.24
N ASP A 372 -7.20 7.18 -5.18
CA ASP A 372 -7.11 6.09 -4.20
C ASP A 372 -7.42 4.73 -4.82
N TYR A 373 -8.40 4.67 -5.74
CA TYR A 373 -8.69 3.47 -6.51
C TYR A 373 -7.61 3.08 -7.51
N LEU A 374 -6.90 4.05 -8.10
CA LEU A 374 -5.73 3.76 -8.93
C LEU A 374 -4.62 3.09 -8.12
N TYR A 375 -4.39 3.52 -6.88
CA TYR A 375 -3.44 2.84 -6.00
C TYR A 375 -3.91 1.43 -5.61
N LEU A 376 -5.21 1.21 -5.39
CA LEU A 376 -5.76 -0.15 -5.20
C LEU A 376 -5.47 -1.05 -6.40
N LEU A 377 -5.64 -0.53 -7.61
CA LEU A 377 -5.38 -1.29 -8.83
C LEU A 377 -3.88 -1.57 -9.03
N LEU A 378 -2.99 -0.69 -8.58
CA LEU A 378 -1.54 -1.00 -8.51
C LEU A 378 -1.25 -2.11 -7.50
N VAL A 379 -1.94 -2.14 -6.36
CA VAL A 379 -1.84 -3.26 -5.39
C VAL A 379 -2.29 -4.56 -6.05
N ALA A 380 -3.42 -4.55 -6.77
CA ALA A 380 -3.90 -5.72 -7.50
C ALA A 380 -2.89 -6.21 -8.54
N ARG A 381 -2.32 -5.29 -9.34
CA ARG A 381 -1.28 -5.61 -10.31
C ARG A 381 -0.02 -6.16 -9.63
N ALA A 382 0.39 -5.62 -8.48
CA ALA A 382 1.52 -6.14 -7.71
C ALA A 382 1.27 -7.55 -7.15
N PHE A 383 0.04 -7.88 -6.73
CA PHE A 383 -0.31 -9.24 -6.33
C PHE A 383 -0.21 -10.21 -7.51
N ALA A 384 -0.82 -9.84 -8.65
CA ALA A 384 -0.72 -10.62 -9.88
C ALA A 384 0.74 -10.83 -10.31
N MET A 385 1.58 -9.80 -10.12
CA MET A 385 3.01 -9.87 -10.41
C MET A 385 3.76 -10.83 -9.50
N ALA A 386 3.54 -10.68 -8.18
CA ALA A 386 4.12 -11.54 -7.16
C ALA A 386 3.75 -13.02 -7.40
N GLU A 387 2.48 -13.29 -7.71
CA GLU A 387 2.01 -14.65 -7.98
C GLU A 387 2.55 -15.24 -9.28
N THR A 388 2.63 -14.46 -10.36
CA THR A 388 3.14 -14.95 -11.65
C THR A 388 4.64 -15.24 -11.56
N GLN A 389 5.38 -14.35 -10.90
CA GLN A 389 6.84 -14.45 -10.79
C GLN A 389 7.30 -15.30 -9.60
N LYS A 390 6.38 -15.70 -8.71
CA LYS A 390 6.66 -16.44 -7.47
C LYS A 390 7.69 -15.75 -6.59
N VAL A 391 7.50 -14.44 -6.40
CA VAL A 391 8.32 -13.58 -5.53
C VAL A 391 7.44 -12.86 -4.52
N TYR A 392 8.02 -12.47 -3.39
CA TYR A 392 7.28 -11.68 -2.40
C TYR A 392 6.94 -10.29 -2.97
N PRO A 393 5.73 -9.73 -2.73
CA PRO A 393 5.30 -8.48 -3.37
C PRO A 393 6.19 -7.27 -3.05
N LEU A 394 6.81 -7.23 -1.86
CA LEU A 394 7.79 -6.17 -1.51
C LEU A 394 9.18 -6.41 -2.10
N ASP A 395 9.47 -7.60 -2.63
CA ASP A 395 10.72 -7.92 -3.31
C ASP A 395 10.65 -7.75 -4.83
N LEU A 396 9.47 -7.42 -5.39
CA LEU A 396 9.34 -7.07 -6.80
C LEU A 396 10.33 -5.95 -7.17
N PRO A 397 11.05 -6.04 -8.31
CA PRO A 397 11.98 -5.01 -8.75
C PRO A 397 11.34 -3.62 -8.82
N GLU A 398 10.05 -3.56 -9.17
CA GLU A 398 9.26 -2.34 -9.27
C GLU A 398 8.91 -1.71 -7.92
N VAL A 399 8.96 -2.49 -6.84
CA VAL A 399 8.49 -2.11 -5.50
C VAL A 399 9.64 -1.94 -4.51
N LYS A 400 10.64 -2.81 -4.57
CA LYS A 400 11.65 -2.98 -3.50
C LYS A 400 12.31 -1.67 -3.09
N TYR A 401 12.81 -0.90 -4.06
CA TYR A 401 13.64 0.29 -3.80
C TYR A 401 12.92 1.63 -3.89
N ILE A 402 11.64 1.65 -4.29
CA ILE A 402 10.87 2.89 -4.40
C ILE A 402 10.55 3.48 -3.01
N TRP A 403 10.51 4.81 -2.94
CA TRP A 403 10.34 5.56 -1.70
C TRP A 403 8.93 5.36 -1.12
N GLY A 404 8.86 5.06 0.18
CA GLY A 404 7.60 4.89 0.90
C GLY A 404 7.17 6.10 1.73
N ASP A 405 8.01 7.14 1.84
CA ASP A 405 7.81 8.30 2.73
C ASP A 405 7.47 7.87 4.16
N PHE A 406 8.29 6.95 4.66
CA PHE A 406 8.11 6.36 5.99
C PHE A 406 8.60 7.30 7.07
N HIS A 407 7.75 7.54 8.06
CA HIS A 407 8.10 8.22 9.29
C HIS A 407 8.84 7.27 10.25
N ARG A 408 9.66 7.85 11.11
CA ARG A 408 10.26 7.10 12.21
C ARG A 408 9.22 6.92 13.31
N ILE A 409 9.03 5.69 13.77
CA ILE A 409 8.09 5.41 14.86
C ILE A 409 8.50 6.15 16.14
N GLU A 410 9.80 6.43 16.32
CA GLU A 410 10.31 7.10 17.51
C GLU A 410 9.93 8.58 17.64
N ASP A 411 9.43 9.18 16.56
CA ASP A 411 9.01 10.58 16.56
C ASP A 411 7.55 10.73 17.05
N ASP A 412 6.81 9.62 17.18
CA ASP A 412 5.43 9.63 17.65
C ASP A 412 5.34 9.78 19.17
N PRO A 413 4.44 10.62 19.72
CA PRO A 413 4.22 10.67 21.17
C PRO A 413 3.82 9.30 21.75
N CYS A 414 4.33 8.94 22.94
CA CYS A 414 4.03 7.66 23.59
C CYS A 414 2.51 7.39 23.77
N ASP A 415 1.72 8.44 23.94
CA ASP A 415 0.27 8.36 24.11
C ASP A 415 -0.52 8.66 22.83
N ALA A 416 0.13 8.77 21.67
CA ALA A 416 -0.53 9.26 20.45
C ALA A 416 -1.70 8.40 19.96
N TRP A 417 -1.82 7.17 20.42
CA TRP A 417 -2.97 6.32 20.07
C TRP A 417 -3.88 5.97 21.28
N ALA A 418 -3.43 6.33 22.48
CA ALA A 418 -4.25 6.34 23.70
C ALA A 418 -4.98 7.69 23.88
N GLY A 419 -4.42 8.76 23.31
CA GLY A 419 -5.00 10.10 23.19
C GLY A 419 -5.81 10.23 21.91
N ARG A 420 -6.86 11.06 21.94
CA ARG A 420 -7.82 11.25 20.82
C ARG A 420 -7.24 11.96 19.58
N LEU A 421 -5.92 12.03 19.42
CA LEU A 421 -5.26 12.74 18.33
C LEU A 421 -4.34 11.76 17.59
N PRO A 422 -4.45 11.62 16.26
CA PRO A 422 -3.57 10.76 15.51
C PRO A 422 -2.09 11.20 15.66
N PRO A 423 -1.13 10.26 15.71
CA PRO A 423 0.30 10.55 15.73
C PRO A 423 0.75 11.30 14.48
N PRO A 424 1.89 12.01 14.53
CA PRO A 424 2.53 12.60 13.36
C PRO A 424 2.75 11.61 12.20
N SER A 425 3.03 10.34 12.49
CA SER A 425 3.19 9.29 11.47
C SER A 425 1.89 8.83 10.81
N ALA A 426 0.71 9.23 11.28
CA ALA A 426 -0.57 8.84 10.72
C ALA A 426 -0.91 9.62 9.45
N THR A 427 -0.12 9.39 8.40
CA THR A 427 -0.21 10.08 7.11
C THR A 427 -0.67 9.18 5.97
N LEU A 428 -0.73 7.85 6.17
CA LEU A 428 -1.19 6.92 5.14
C LEU A 428 -2.73 6.91 5.10
N PRO A 429 -3.38 7.30 3.99
CA PRO A 429 -4.83 7.22 3.91
C PRO A 429 -5.32 5.78 4.08
N PHE A 430 -6.31 5.60 4.94
CA PHE A 430 -6.85 4.31 5.34
C PHE A 430 -8.37 4.31 5.33
N SER A 431 -8.97 3.32 4.67
CA SER A 431 -10.40 3.06 4.73
C SER A 431 -10.67 1.56 4.85
N PHE A 432 -11.79 1.20 5.46
CA PHE A 432 -12.24 -0.19 5.50
C PHE A 432 -12.35 -0.78 4.09
N GLN A 433 -12.94 -0.01 3.16
CA GLN A 433 -13.13 -0.42 1.77
C GLN A 433 -11.82 -0.75 1.06
N LEU A 434 -10.84 0.17 1.07
CA LEU A 434 -9.66 0.05 0.21
C LEU A 434 -8.50 -0.69 0.86
N ASN A 435 -8.40 -0.72 2.19
CA ASN A 435 -7.27 -1.34 2.88
C ASN A 435 -7.60 -2.75 3.42
N ILE A 436 -8.89 -3.10 3.53
CA ILE A 436 -9.34 -4.37 4.09
C ILE A 436 -10.17 -5.14 3.06
N LEU A 437 -11.34 -4.62 2.70
CA LEU A 437 -12.32 -5.37 1.91
C LEU A 437 -11.82 -5.67 0.49
N GLN A 438 -11.40 -4.65 -0.25
CA GLN A 438 -11.01 -4.83 -1.65
C GLN A 438 -9.73 -5.66 -1.82
N PRO A 439 -8.68 -5.51 -0.99
CA PRO A 439 -7.52 -6.40 -1.06
C PRO A 439 -7.88 -7.88 -0.79
N MET A 440 -8.78 -8.17 0.15
CA MET A 440 -9.27 -9.54 0.34
C MET A 440 -10.01 -10.05 -0.89
N ARG A 441 -10.95 -9.25 -1.41
CA ARG A 441 -11.68 -9.58 -2.63
C ARG A 441 -10.77 -9.80 -3.84
N ILE A 442 -9.71 -9.00 -4.00
CA ILE A 442 -8.74 -9.20 -5.10
C ILE A 442 -8.08 -10.58 -4.99
N LEU A 443 -7.70 -11.02 -3.79
CA LEU A 443 -7.11 -12.35 -3.59
C LEU A 443 -8.12 -13.44 -3.96
N GLU A 444 -9.36 -13.33 -3.48
CA GLU A 444 -10.44 -14.28 -3.78
C GLU A 444 -10.69 -14.39 -5.30
N GLU A 445 -10.81 -13.26 -5.99
CA GLU A 445 -11.05 -13.21 -7.44
C GLU A 445 -9.81 -13.58 -8.27
N MET A 446 -8.63 -13.73 -7.63
CA MET A 446 -7.44 -14.35 -8.22
C MET A 446 -7.39 -15.88 -7.96
N GLY A 447 -8.41 -16.45 -7.31
CA GLY A 447 -8.44 -17.85 -6.90
C GLY A 447 -7.54 -18.15 -5.70
N LEU A 448 -7.19 -17.14 -4.89
CA LEU A 448 -6.37 -17.28 -3.69
C LEU A 448 -7.24 -17.21 -2.44
N ASP A 449 -6.96 -18.09 -1.49
CA ASP A 449 -7.53 -17.99 -0.15
C ASP A 449 -6.89 -16.80 0.62
N PRO A 450 -7.68 -15.79 1.04
CA PRO A 450 -7.17 -14.60 1.71
C PRO A 450 -6.66 -14.86 3.14
N PHE A 451 -6.99 -16.00 3.74
CA PHE A 451 -6.52 -16.43 5.06
C PHE A 451 -5.23 -17.25 4.96
N ASP A 452 -5.12 -18.16 3.99
CA ASP A 452 -3.88 -18.92 3.78
C ASP A 452 -2.77 -18.06 3.19
N SER A 453 -3.13 -17.03 2.42
CA SER A 453 -2.17 -16.12 1.81
C SER A 453 -1.61 -15.06 2.76
N LEU A 454 -1.97 -15.08 4.05
CA LEU A 454 -1.53 -14.14 5.09
C LEU A 454 -0.01 -13.98 5.17
N ARG A 455 0.75 -15.04 4.89
CA ARG A 455 2.22 -14.97 4.91
C ARG A 455 2.77 -13.97 3.89
N THR A 456 2.08 -13.81 2.77
CA THR A 456 2.52 -13.01 1.61
C THR A 456 1.77 -11.69 1.49
N TYR A 457 0.47 -11.69 1.78
CA TYR A 457 -0.44 -10.55 1.59
C TYR A 457 -1.11 -10.08 2.90
N ASP A 458 -0.38 -10.11 4.01
CA ASP A 458 -0.87 -9.51 5.27
C ASP A 458 -1.11 -8.00 5.10
N THR A 459 -1.98 -7.41 5.93
CA THR A 459 -2.38 -5.99 5.77
C THR A 459 -1.22 -5.02 5.85
N TRP A 460 -0.21 -5.31 6.68
CA TRP A 460 0.97 -4.46 6.77
C TRP A 460 1.75 -4.42 5.43
N VAL A 461 1.70 -5.50 4.65
CA VAL A 461 2.27 -5.59 3.30
C VAL A 461 1.49 -4.69 2.36
N VAL A 462 0.17 -4.79 2.39
CA VAL A 462 -0.75 -3.95 1.60
C VAL A 462 -0.55 -2.48 1.92
N ASN A 463 -0.50 -2.11 3.20
CA ASN A 463 -0.22 -0.74 3.64
C ASN A 463 1.18 -0.26 3.21
N THR A 464 2.18 -1.14 3.17
CA THR A 464 3.52 -0.82 2.67
C THR A 464 3.50 -0.55 1.16
N LEU A 465 2.79 -1.37 0.37
CA LEU A 465 2.59 -1.14 -1.06
C LEU A 465 1.89 0.20 -1.31
N TYR A 466 0.79 0.48 -0.59
CA TYR A 466 0.10 1.75 -0.67
C TYR A 466 1.00 2.94 -0.35
N ALA A 467 1.81 2.85 0.71
CA ALA A 467 2.75 3.89 1.09
C ALA A 467 3.78 4.15 -0.02
N LYS A 468 4.31 3.09 -0.64
CA LYS A 468 5.25 3.18 -1.76
C LYS A 468 4.59 3.77 -3.01
N PHE A 469 3.44 3.27 -3.44
CA PHE A 469 2.77 3.74 -4.66
C PHE A 469 2.31 5.19 -4.59
N ARG A 470 1.80 5.66 -3.44
CA ARG A 470 1.40 7.06 -3.25
C ARG A 470 2.56 8.03 -3.40
N GLY A 471 3.78 7.60 -3.05
CA GLY A 471 4.97 8.44 -3.13
C GLY A 471 5.61 8.50 -4.52
N THR A 472 5.40 7.48 -5.37
CA THR A 472 6.23 7.31 -6.59
C THR A 472 5.48 6.97 -7.86
N ALA A 473 4.18 6.66 -7.81
CA ALA A 473 3.44 6.34 -9.02
C ALA A 473 3.28 7.59 -9.90
N SER A 474 3.68 7.47 -11.16
CA SER A 474 3.39 8.45 -12.20
C SER A 474 1.94 8.33 -12.65
N GLY A 475 1.27 9.46 -12.91
CA GLY A 475 -0.13 9.50 -13.33
C GLY A 475 -0.35 10.28 -14.62
N ARG A 476 -1.32 9.86 -15.42
CA ARG A 476 -1.84 10.59 -16.59
C ARG A 476 -3.25 11.05 -16.27
N LEU A 477 -3.50 12.34 -16.46
CA LEU A 477 -4.83 12.92 -16.33
C LEU A 477 -5.64 12.67 -17.60
N SER A 478 -6.93 12.41 -17.41
CA SER A 478 -7.91 12.29 -18.47
C SER A 478 -8.10 13.62 -19.19
N THR A 479 -8.09 13.59 -20.52
CA THR A 479 -8.33 14.78 -21.36
C THR A 479 -9.79 15.23 -21.34
N TRP A 480 -10.70 14.42 -20.80
CA TRP A 480 -12.14 14.69 -20.77
C TRP A 480 -12.58 15.45 -19.51
N ASP A 481 -12.17 14.96 -18.34
CA ASP A 481 -12.59 15.50 -17.03
C ASP A 481 -11.44 16.01 -16.17
N GLY A 482 -10.19 15.89 -16.64
CA GLY A 482 -8.99 16.32 -15.92
C GLY A 482 -8.64 15.47 -14.71
N GLY A 483 -9.38 14.39 -14.43
CA GLY A 483 -9.14 13.51 -13.29
C GLY A 483 -8.03 12.47 -13.58
N PRO A 484 -7.43 11.86 -12.56
CA PRO A 484 -6.49 10.74 -12.75
C PRO A 484 -7.16 9.55 -13.45
N GLU A 485 -6.55 9.06 -14.52
CA GLU A 485 -7.09 7.99 -15.38
C GLU A 485 -6.20 6.74 -15.38
N VAL A 486 -4.89 6.95 -15.54
CA VAL A 486 -3.90 5.88 -15.60
C VAL A 486 -2.79 6.21 -14.61
N CYS A 487 -2.27 5.19 -13.94
CA CYS A 487 -1.06 5.29 -13.15
C CYS A 487 -0.11 4.11 -13.42
N ALA A 488 1.16 4.33 -13.15
CA ALA A 488 2.20 3.33 -13.30
C ALA A 488 3.37 3.62 -12.38
N VAL A 489 4.08 2.59 -11.96
CA VAL A 489 5.29 2.70 -11.15
C VAL A 489 6.51 2.57 -12.06
N HIS A 490 7.34 3.60 -12.08
CA HIS A 490 8.57 3.66 -12.87
C HIS A 490 9.75 3.88 -11.91
N PRO A 491 10.39 2.81 -11.41
CA PRO A 491 11.44 2.90 -10.40
C PRO A 491 12.58 3.84 -10.76
N LEU A 492 13.03 3.88 -12.02
CA LEU A 492 14.15 4.72 -12.44
C LEU A 492 13.74 6.19 -12.59
N TRP A 493 12.53 6.45 -13.09
CA TRP A 493 11.94 7.79 -13.15
C TRP A 493 11.84 8.42 -11.76
N CYS A 494 11.40 7.66 -10.75
CA CYS A 494 11.21 8.19 -9.39
C CYS A 494 12.53 8.38 -8.60
N LEU A 495 13.67 7.91 -9.12
CA LEU A 495 15.00 8.21 -8.57
C LEU A 495 15.54 9.59 -8.97
N ALA A 496 15.02 10.18 -10.05
CA ALA A 496 15.39 11.55 -10.43
C ALA A 496 14.61 12.54 -9.57
N ASN A 497 15.29 13.22 -8.64
CA ASN A 497 14.66 14.11 -7.67
C ASN A 497 13.95 15.30 -8.33
N HIS A 498 13.00 15.86 -7.59
CA HIS A 498 12.21 17.00 -8.03
C HIS A 498 13.00 18.32 -8.03
N SER A 499 12.84 19.08 -9.11
CA SER A 499 13.16 20.51 -9.18
C SER A 499 12.08 21.25 -9.98
N CYS A 500 11.72 22.46 -9.55
CA CYS A 500 10.88 23.36 -10.35
C CYS A 500 11.64 24.03 -11.51
N ASP A 501 12.95 23.78 -11.63
CA ASP A 501 13.77 24.03 -12.82
C ASP A 501 14.51 22.72 -13.18
N PRO A 502 13.79 21.73 -13.72
CA PRO A 502 14.33 20.39 -13.94
C PRO A 502 15.32 20.39 -15.10
N ASN A 503 16.32 19.48 -15.04
CA ASN A 503 17.30 19.38 -16.10
C ASN A 503 16.90 18.45 -17.26
N VAL A 504 15.90 17.60 -17.05
CA VAL A 504 15.25 16.74 -18.05
C VAL A 504 13.77 17.07 -18.25
N ARG A 505 13.20 16.59 -19.36
CA ARG A 505 11.76 16.47 -19.58
C ARG A 505 11.41 15.00 -19.78
N TRP A 506 10.15 14.66 -19.55
CA TRP A 506 9.59 13.35 -19.84
C TRP A 506 8.21 13.47 -20.45
N GLU A 507 7.85 12.45 -21.20
CA GLU A 507 6.52 12.22 -21.72
C GLU A 507 6.15 10.77 -21.43
N TRP A 508 4.89 10.51 -21.12
CA TRP A 508 4.39 9.15 -20.92
C TRP A 508 3.48 8.75 -22.08
N GLY A 509 4.00 7.88 -22.94
CA GLY A 509 3.31 7.31 -24.10
C GLY A 509 3.48 5.80 -24.20
N GLY A 510 3.46 5.10 -23.07
CA GLY A 510 3.76 3.66 -22.95
C GLY A 510 5.13 3.31 -22.42
N GLU A 511 6.07 4.22 -22.62
CA GLU A 511 7.39 4.22 -22.03
C GLU A 511 7.64 5.63 -21.47
N ILE A 512 8.31 5.71 -20.32
CA ILE A 512 8.85 6.98 -19.84
C ILE A 512 10.24 7.16 -20.43
N THR A 513 10.47 8.34 -20.99
CA THR A 513 11.78 8.73 -21.51
C THR A 513 12.28 10.00 -20.84
N PHE A 514 13.54 10.01 -20.40
CA PHE A 514 14.20 11.26 -20.00
C PHE A 514 14.97 11.83 -21.17
N VAL A 515 14.56 13.02 -21.60
CA VAL A 515 15.25 13.80 -22.62
C VAL A 515 15.88 15.02 -21.96
N ALA A 516 17.18 15.20 -22.17
CA ALA A 516 17.90 16.36 -21.69
C ALA A 516 17.35 17.63 -22.34
N ARG A 517 16.86 18.56 -21.52
CA ARG A 517 16.26 19.80 -22.00
C ARG A 517 17.31 20.74 -22.59
N ASN A 518 16.91 21.46 -23.62
CA ASN A 518 17.68 22.54 -24.21
C ASN A 518 17.55 23.82 -23.38
N GLU A 519 18.43 24.80 -23.60
CA GLU A 519 18.40 26.07 -22.85
C GLU A 519 17.07 26.83 -23.04
N THR A 520 16.46 26.74 -24.21
CA THR A 520 15.14 27.35 -24.50
C THR A 520 13.98 26.66 -23.79
N GLU A 521 14.18 25.42 -23.33
CA GLU A 521 13.17 24.61 -22.62
C GLU A 521 13.34 24.68 -21.10
N ARG A 522 14.41 25.31 -20.61
CA ARG A 522 14.64 25.58 -19.19
C ARG A 522 13.70 26.68 -18.70
N VAL A 523 13.30 26.58 -17.44
CA VAL A 523 12.44 27.59 -16.83
C VAL A 523 13.24 28.88 -16.64
N GLN A 524 12.67 30.00 -17.07
CA GLN A 524 13.31 31.31 -16.92
C GLN A 524 12.97 31.91 -15.55
N TRP A 525 13.97 32.09 -14.69
CA TRP A 525 13.84 32.71 -13.36
C TRP A 525 15.20 33.27 -12.89
N GLY A 526 15.19 34.18 -11.91
CA GLY A 526 16.41 34.87 -11.46
C GLY A 526 16.78 36.08 -12.33
N SER A 527 17.95 36.66 -12.07
CA SER A 527 18.44 37.79 -12.86
C SER A 527 19.00 37.35 -14.22
N SER A 528 18.97 38.23 -15.23
CA SER A 528 19.56 37.94 -16.55
C SER A 528 21.06 37.60 -16.47
N GLU A 529 21.80 38.21 -15.53
CA GLU A 529 23.21 37.89 -15.30
C GLU A 529 23.41 36.48 -14.75
N GLU A 530 22.57 36.05 -13.81
CA GLU A 530 22.64 34.69 -13.25
C GLU A 530 22.27 33.63 -14.29
N SER A 531 21.26 33.89 -15.12
CA SER A 531 20.87 33.00 -16.20
C SER A 531 22.01 32.79 -17.22
N GLU A 532 22.65 33.88 -17.67
CA GLU A 532 23.81 33.79 -18.57
C GLU A 532 25.02 33.12 -17.91
N ARG A 533 25.25 33.31 -16.59
CA ARG A 533 26.29 32.57 -15.87
C ARG A 533 26.03 31.06 -15.87
N ARG A 534 24.83 30.61 -15.48
CA ARG A 534 24.47 29.18 -15.49
C ARG A 534 24.63 28.55 -16.87
N LYS A 535 24.27 29.29 -17.92
CA LYS A 535 24.42 28.86 -19.31
C LYS A 535 25.90 28.72 -19.71
N ASN A 536 26.73 29.69 -19.36
CA ASN A 536 28.18 29.65 -19.63
C ASN A 536 28.87 28.54 -18.83
N ASP A 537 28.49 28.35 -17.57
CA ASP A 537 29.04 27.32 -16.70
C ASP A 537 28.81 25.92 -17.29
N ARG A 538 27.67 25.69 -17.93
CA ARG A 538 27.35 24.41 -18.59
C ARG A 538 28.20 24.10 -19.82
N GLY A 539 28.85 25.10 -20.45
CA GLY A 539 29.80 24.86 -21.54
C GLY A 539 29.19 24.22 -22.80
N GLY A 540 27.88 24.41 -23.03
CA GLY A 540 27.15 23.84 -24.18
C GLY A 540 26.51 22.47 -23.95
N PHE A 541 26.72 21.86 -22.78
CA PHE A 541 26.02 20.64 -22.36
C PHE A 541 24.71 20.96 -21.67
N ALA A 542 23.75 20.03 -21.72
CA ALA A 542 22.49 20.18 -21.00
C ALA A 542 22.63 19.79 -19.51
N ILE A 543 23.45 18.77 -19.26
CA ILE A 543 23.78 18.20 -17.95
C ILE A 543 25.26 17.82 -17.99
N LYS A 544 26.06 18.27 -17.03
CA LYS A 544 27.48 17.89 -16.95
C LYS A 544 27.66 16.55 -16.27
N LYS A 545 28.82 15.93 -16.53
CA LYS A 545 29.32 14.84 -15.70
C LYS A 545 29.25 15.23 -14.21
N ASP A 546 28.81 14.27 -13.39
CA ASP A 546 28.63 14.38 -11.95
C ASP A 546 27.50 15.32 -11.49
N GLU A 547 26.76 15.94 -12.42
CA GLU A 547 25.55 16.71 -12.12
C GLU A 547 24.36 15.78 -11.86
N GLU A 548 23.50 16.14 -10.90
CA GLU A 548 22.26 15.42 -10.61
C GLU A 548 21.27 15.62 -11.76
N ILE A 549 20.61 14.55 -12.19
CA ILE A 549 19.50 14.54 -13.13
C ILE A 549 18.23 14.83 -12.35
N LEU A 550 17.65 16.00 -12.60
CA LEU A 550 16.50 16.56 -11.89
C LEU A 550 15.28 16.55 -12.78
N ASN A 551 14.19 15.98 -12.27
CA ASN A 551 12.90 15.89 -12.91
C ASN A 551 11.86 16.82 -12.25
N HIS A 552 10.63 16.88 -12.76
CA HIS A 552 9.50 17.58 -12.15
C HIS A 552 8.32 16.63 -11.92
N TYR A 553 7.59 16.85 -10.82
CA TYR A 553 6.43 16.05 -10.36
C TYR A 553 5.14 16.89 -10.31
N CYS A 554 5.24 18.16 -10.71
CA CYS A 554 4.14 19.10 -10.77
C CYS A 554 4.20 19.87 -12.10
N ASP A 555 3.13 20.59 -12.41
CA ASP A 555 3.10 21.52 -13.52
C ASP A 555 3.99 22.73 -13.21
N LEU A 556 5.00 22.95 -14.06
CA LEU A 556 6.00 24.01 -13.91
C LEU A 556 5.43 25.42 -14.16
N ALA A 557 4.26 25.52 -14.78
CA ALA A 557 3.57 26.78 -15.07
C ALA A 557 2.84 27.36 -13.86
N LEU A 558 2.56 26.55 -12.84
CA LEU A 558 1.92 26.99 -11.59
C LEU A 558 2.80 27.98 -10.82
N VAL A 559 2.18 28.84 -10.02
CA VAL A 559 2.92 29.78 -9.14
C VAL A 559 3.51 29.07 -7.93
N VAL A 560 4.51 29.66 -7.27
CA VAL A 560 5.27 29.02 -6.17
C VAL A 560 4.38 28.45 -5.06
N LYS A 561 3.31 29.18 -4.69
CA LYS A 561 2.35 28.74 -3.67
C LYS A 561 1.67 27.43 -4.06
N GLU A 562 1.09 27.38 -5.26
CA GLU A 562 0.37 26.21 -5.79
C GLU A 562 1.32 25.01 -5.98
N ARG A 563 2.56 25.25 -6.45
CA ARG A 563 3.56 24.18 -6.57
C ARG A 563 3.93 23.58 -5.21
N ARG A 564 4.01 24.39 -4.16
CA ARG A 564 4.31 23.91 -2.81
C ARG A 564 3.12 23.18 -2.17
N GLU A 565 1.90 23.66 -2.38
CA GLU A 565 0.69 22.94 -1.99
C GLU A 565 0.63 21.54 -2.62
N TRP A 566 0.98 21.43 -3.91
CA TRP A 566 1.11 20.12 -4.58
C TRP A 566 2.24 19.25 -4.00
N ALA A 567 3.40 19.87 -3.72
CA ALA A 567 4.55 19.18 -3.15
C ALA A 567 4.29 18.57 -1.77
N MET A 568 3.35 19.10 -0.99
CA MET A 568 2.97 18.50 0.30
C MET A 568 2.56 17.03 0.16
N GLY A 569 1.84 16.69 -0.91
CA GLY A 569 1.46 15.31 -1.21
C GLY A 569 2.58 14.51 -1.85
N ALA A 570 3.21 15.07 -2.91
CA ALA A 570 4.18 14.33 -3.72
C ALA A 570 5.57 14.17 -3.09
N LEU A 571 5.99 15.13 -2.26
CA LEU A 571 7.31 15.18 -1.62
C LEU A 571 7.25 15.05 -0.09
N GLY A 572 6.06 15.07 0.52
CA GLY A 572 5.89 15.09 1.97
C GLY A 572 6.14 16.46 2.62
N GLY A 573 6.30 17.52 1.82
CA GLY A 573 6.45 18.91 2.29
C GLY A 573 6.76 19.93 1.18
N PRO A 574 6.97 21.22 1.51
CA PRO A 574 7.07 22.28 0.52
C PRO A 574 8.43 22.28 -0.19
N CYS A 575 8.43 22.27 -1.53
CA CYS A 575 9.65 22.27 -2.34
C CYS A 575 10.60 23.46 -2.01
N GLN A 576 11.86 23.11 -1.71
CA GLN A 576 12.96 24.02 -1.35
C GLN A 576 13.98 24.23 -2.49
N CYS A 577 13.64 23.89 -3.74
CA CYS A 577 14.57 24.12 -4.86
C CYS A 577 14.86 25.62 -5.07
N SER A 578 15.99 25.93 -5.69
CA SER A 578 16.47 27.31 -5.87
C SER A 578 15.45 28.24 -6.55
N ARG A 579 14.64 27.71 -7.48
CA ARG A 579 13.55 28.48 -8.12
C ARG A 579 12.47 28.86 -7.11
N CYS A 580 12.00 27.92 -6.29
CA CYS A 580 10.95 28.19 -5.31
C CYS A 580 11.41 29.19 -4.26
N VAL A 581 12.62 29.04 -3.74
CA VAL A 581 13.21 29.98 -2.76
C VAL A 581 13.32 31.38 -3.36
N TRP A 582 13.74 31.49 -4.62
CA TRP A 582 13.81 32.78 -5.31
C TRP A 582 12.42 33.38 -5.52
N GLU A 583 11.47 32.67 -6.11
CA GLU A 583 10.12 33.18 -6.39
C GLU A 583 9.39 33.63 -5.10
N GLU A 584 9.57 32.91 -4.00
CA GLU A 584 9.04 33.31 -2.69
C GLU A 584 9.66 34.62 -2.20
N SER A 585 10.97 34.81 -2.37
CA SER A 585 11.64 36.07 -1.98
C SER A 585 11.19 37.28 -2.80
N GLN A 586 10.52 37.06 -3.94
CA GLN A 586 9.96 38.12 -4.78
C GLN A 586 8.47 38.41 -4.48
N SER A 587 7.81 37.58 -3.67
CA SER A 587 6.37 37.61 -3.42
C SER A 587 5.95 38.56 -2.31
#